data_AF-A0A453CW42-F1
#
_entry.id   AF-A0A453CW42-F1
#
_cell.length_a   1.000
_cell.length_b   1.000
_cell.length_c   1.000
_cell.angle_alpha   90.00
_cell.angle_beta   90.00
_cell.angle_gamma   90.00
#
_symmetry.space_group_name_H-M   'P 1'
#
loop_
_entity.id
_entity.type
_entity.pdbx_description
1 polymer ?
#
loop_
_entity_poly.entity_id
_entity_poly.type
_entity_poly.pdbx_seq_one_letter_code
_entity_poly.pdbx_strand_id
1 'polypeptide(L)'
;MSHHDVMNIPDGKFYLGDAGYACRPGVPPPFMKTRYHLNEFAGRNYPRIPQELFNLTHSSLRVTIERAFGALKNRFNILDQKPFHPYPTQVKLVLACCIIHNWIQQWGVDEFVPEEKDVTPDEVINSDHGVEAFDNEA
;
A
#
# COMPACT_ATOMS: atom_id res chain seq x y z
N MET A 1 2.04 33.57 5.63
CA MET A 1 3.00 32.53 6.03
C MET A 1 2.53 31.23 5.42
N SER A 2 3.06 30.87 4.24
CA SER A 2 2.73 29.62 3.54
C SER A 2 3.66 28.52 4.02
N HIS A 3 3.13 27.53 4.74
CA HIS A 3 3.85 26.29 5.05
C HIS A 3 4.05 25.54 3.74
N HIS A 4 5.20 25.76 3.10
CA HIS A 4 5.69 24.93 2.01
C HIS A 4 6.39 23.72 2.63
N ASP A 5 5.62 22.76 3.15
CA ASP A 5 6.12 21.41 3.35
C ASP A 5 6.23 20.75 1.98
N VAL A 6 7.22 21.19 1.20
CA VAL A 6 7.61 20.56 -0.05
C VAL A 6 8.22 19.22 0.34
N MET A 7 7.42 18.16 0.19
CA MET A 7 7.87 16.77 0.27
C MET A 7 9.21 16.64 -0.46
N ASN A 8 10.29 16.41 0.29
CA ASN A 8 11.65 16.35 -0.25
C ASN A 8 11.88 14.98 -0.90
N ILE A 9 11.59 14.88 -2.19
CA ILE A 9 11.75 13.65 -2.97
C ILE A 9 13.21 13.58 -3.44
N PRO A 10 13.98 12.53 -3.09
CA PRO A 10 15.35 12.41 -3.55
C PRO A 10 15.43 12.37 -5.08
N ASP A 11 16.49 12.94 -5.64
CA ASP A 11 16.71 12.96 -7.09
C ASP A 11 16.64 11.55 -7.69
N GLY A 12 15.88 11.42 -8.77
CA GLY A 12 15.66 10.15 -9.46
C GLY A 12 14.70 9.18 -8.77
N LYS A 13 14.04 9.58 -7.68
CA LYS A 13 13.01 8.77 -6.99
C LYS A 13 11.61 9.35 -7.18
N PHE A 14 10.62 8.49 -6.94
CA PHE A 14 9.21 8.83 -6.99
C PHE A 14 8.50 8.22 -5.79
N TYR A 15 7.48 8.90 -5.27
CA TYR A 15 6.50 8.30 -4.36
C TYR A 15 5.31 7.78 -5.15
N LEU A 16 4.71 6.71 -4.65
CA LEU A 16 3.52 6.12 -5.24
C LEU A 16 2.29 6.95 -4.84
N GLY A 17 1.63 7.58 -5.81
CA GLY A 17 0.45 8.40 -5.57
C GLY A 17 -0.83 7.57 -5.66
N ASP A 18 -1.76 7.74 -4.72
CA ASP A 18 -3.09 7.14 -4.88
C ASP A 18 -3.92 7.87 -5.95
N ALA A 19 -4.93 7.20 -6.53
CA ALA A 19 -5.79 7.75 -7.57
C ALA A 19 -6.53 9.04 -7.15
N GLY A 20 -6.76 9.22 -5.85
CA GLY A 20 -7.35 10.44 -5.28
C GLY A 20 -6.40 11.64 -5.17
N TYR A 21 -5.09 11.46 -5.41
CA TYR A 21 -4.14 12.56 -5.35
C TYR A 21 -3.99 13.27 -6.69
N ALA A 22 -3.83 14.58 -6.63
CA ALA A 22 -3.42 15.36 -7.80
C ALA A 22 -2.03 14.91 -8.28
N CYS A 23 -1.86 14.82 -9.61
CA CYS A 23 -0.57 14.55 -10.21
C CYS A 23 0.41 15.69 -9.88
N ARG A 24 1.47 15.37 -9.13
CA ARG A 24 2.52 16.31 -8.73
C ARG A 24 3.89 15.79 -9.17
N PRO A 25 4.86 16.68 -9.43
CA PRO A 25 6.23 16.26 -9.70
C PRO A 25 6.73 15.29 -8.61
N GLY A 26 7.19 14.12 -9.02
CA GLY A 26 7.68 13.08 -8.11
C GLY A 26 6.62 12.20 -7.44
N VAL A 27 5.31 12.48 -7.62
CA VAL A 27 4.21 11.65 -7.07
C VAL A 27 3.18 11.35 -8.17
N PRO A 28 3.49 10.43 -9.10
CA PRO A 28 2.58 10.07 -10.17
C PRO A 28 1.42 9.18 -9.66
N PRO A 29 0.15 9.58 -9.84
CA PRO A 29 -1.00 8.69 -9.65
C PRO A 29 -1.13 7.74 -10.84
N PRO A 30 -1.96 6.68 -10.74
CA PRO A 30 -2.27 5.81 -11.87
C PRO A 30 -2.91 6.56 -13.02
N PHE A 31 -2.68 6.09 -14.25
CA PHE A 31 -3.36 6.60 -15.43
C PHE A 31 -4.84 6.24 -15.39
N MET A 32 -5.69 7.27 -15.43
CA MET A 32 -7.15 7.09 -15.51
C MET A 32 -7.56 6.45 -16.83
N LYS A 33 -8.74 5.80 -16.83
CA LYS A 33 -9.36 5.16 -18.01
C LYS A 33 -8.46 4.11 -18.70
N THR A 34 -7.53 3.54 -17.94
CA THR A 34 -6.60 2.50 -18.38
C THR A 34 -6.71 1.34 -17.40
N ARG A 35 -6.56 0.10 -17.87
CA ARG A 35 -6.55 -1.10 -17.00
C ARG A 35 -5.57 -0.90 -15.84
N TYR A 36 -5.95 -1.34 -14.64
CA TYR A 36 -5.23 -1.07 -13.39
C TYR A 36 -5.14 -2.28 -12.46
N HIS A 37 -6.17 -3.11 -12.39
CA HIS A 37 -6.19 -4.23 -11.46
C HIS A 37 -5.31 -5.37 -11.99
N LEU A 38 -4.52 -5.98 -11.11
CA LEU A 38 -3.61 -7.09 -11.48
C LEU A 38 -4.34 -8.22 -12.24
N ASN A 39 -5.59 -8.50 -11.85
CA ASN A 39 -6.42 -9.53 -12.47
C ASN A 39 -6.73 -9.26 -13.96
N GLU A 40 -6.75 -7.99 -14.38
CA GLU A 40 -6.97 -7.60 -15.79
C GLU A 40 -5.77 -7.97 -16.69
N PHE A 41 -4.62 -8.26 -16.09
CA PHE A 41 -3.37 -8.65 -16.76
C PHE A 41 -3.03 -10.13 -16.60
N ALA A 42 -3.90 -10.92 -15.97
CA ALA A 42 -3.68 -12.34 -15.74
C ALA A 42 -3.64 -13.16 -17.06
N GLY A 43 -2.91 -14.28 -17.03
CA GLY A 43 -2.79 -15.20 -18.16
C GLY A 43 -1.96 -14.60 -19.31
N ARG A 44 -2.55 -14.51 -20.51
CA ARG A 44 -1.88 -13.97 -21.72
C ARG A 44 -2.27 -12.52 -22.03
N ASN A 45 -2.87 -11.81 -21.08
CA ASN A 45 -3.39 -10.46 -21.27
C ASN A 45 -2.36 -9.37 -20.93
N TYR A 46 -1.22 -9.40 -21.62
CA TYR A 46 -0.11 -8.47 -21.39
C TYR A 46 -0.51 -6.99 -21.61
N PRO A 47 0.16 -6.05 -20.92
CA PRO A 47 0.05 -4.62 -21.22
C PRO A 47 0.36 -4.35 -22.69
N ARG A 48 -0.50 -3.55 -23.33
CA ARG A 48 -0.41 -3.21 -24.76
C ARG A 48 0.14 -1.81 -24.99
N ILE A 49 -0.04 -0.92 -24.02
CA ILE A 49 0.39 0.48 -24.08
C ILE A 49 1.23 0.83 -22.85
N PRO A 50 2.14 1.82 -22.94
CA PRO A 50 3.00 2.23 -21.82
C PRO A 50 2.24 2.58 -20.54
N GLN A 51 1.04 3.15 -20.66
CA GLN A 51 0.18 3.50 -19.53
C GLN A 51 -0.30 2.26 -18.77
N GLU A 52 -0.64 1.18 -19.49
CA GLU A 52 -1.01 -0.09 -18.87
C GLU A 52 0.17 -0.73 -18.16
N LEU A 53 1.38 -0.63 -18.74
CA LEU A 53 2.59 -1.13 -18.09
C LEU A 53 2.87 -0.37 -16.79
N PHE A 54 2.75 0.96 -16.83
CA PHE A 54 2.87 1.79 -15.63
C PHE A 54 1.83 1.40 -14.57
N ASN A 55 0.55 1.29 -14.94
CA ASN A 55 -0.52 0.93 -14.03
C ASN A 55 -0.34 -0.47 -13.43
N LEU A 56 0.12 -1.44 -14.22
CA LEU A 56 0.45 -2.78 -13.74
C LEU A 56 1.54 -2.74 -12.66
N THR A 57 2.66 -2.04 -12.93
CA THR A 57 3.73 -1.87 -11.94
C THR A 57 3.25 -1.11 -10.71
N HIS A 58 2.46 -0.04 -10.91
CA HIS A 58 1.89 0.76 -9.84
C HIS A 58 1.00 -0.08 -8.91
N SER A 59 0.08 -0.85 -9.49
CA SER A 59 -0.85 -1.73 -8.76
C SER A 59 -0.09 -2.83 -8.02
N SER A 60 0.93 -3.43 -8.64
CA SER A 60 1.79 -4.42 -7.98
C SER A 60 2.51 -3.86 -6.75
N LEU A 61 3.09 -2.66 -6.86
CA LEU A 61 3.72 -1.98 -5.72
C LEU A 61 2.71 -1.65 -4.62
N ARG A 62 1.52 -1.17 -4.98
CA ARG A 62 0.45 -0.88 -4.03
C ARG A 62 0.04 -2.13 -3.25
N VAL A 63 -0.14 -3.26 -3.93
CA VAL A 63 -0.46 -4.54 -3.30
C VAL A 63 0.60 -4.93 -2.27
N THR A 64 1.90 -4.77 -2.56
CA THR A 64 2.96 -5.03 -1.58
C THR A 64 2.84 -4.13 -0.34
N ILE A 65 2.54 -2.85 -0.53
CA ILE A 65 2.35 -1.89 0.57
C ILE A 65 1.12 -2.27 1.42
N GLU A 66 -0.01 -2.55 0.77
CA GLU A 66 -1.26 -2.94 1.44
C GLU A 66 -1.08 -4.23 2.24
N ARG A 67 -0.41 -5.23 1.68
CA ARG A 67 -0.10 -6.49 2.38
C ARG A 67 0.80 -6.26 3.60
N ALA A 68 1.79 -5.39 3.51
CA ALA A 68 2.64 -5.05 4.66
C ALA A 68 1.82 -4.40 5.80
N PHE A 69 0.93 -3.46 5.46
CA PHE A 69 0.03 -2.86 6.46
C PHE A 69 -1.03 -3.83 6.98
N GLY A 70 -1.55 -4.72 6.13
CA GLY A 70 -2.46 -5.80 6.53
C GLY A 70 -1.80 -6.74 7.53
N ALA A 71 -0.58 -7.18 7.26
CA ALA A 71 0.20 -8.01 8.19
C ALA A 71 0.49 -7.30 9.52
N LEU A 72 0.80 -6.00 9.48
CA LEU A 72 1.00 -5.19 10.68
C LEU A 72 -0.28 -5.14 11.54
N LYS A 73 -1.45 -4.89 10.93
CA LYS A 73 -2.74 -4.85 11.62
C LYS A 73 -3.14 -6.21 12.17
N ASN A 74 -3.00 -7.27 11.37
CA ASN A 74 -3.32 -8.65 11.78
C ASN A 74 -2.44 -9.10 12.96
N ARG A 75 -1.17 -8.69 12.99
CA ARG A 75 -0.30 -8.95 14.14
C ARG A 75 -0.71 -8.15 15.38
N PHE A 76 -1.09 -6.90 15.20
CA PHE A 76 -1.41 -5.98 16.28
C PHE A 76 -2.86 -5.50 16.20
N ASN A 77 -3.78 -6.33 16.67
CA ASN A 77 -5.23 -6.03 16.69
C ASN A 77 -5.58 -4.68 17.34
N ILE A 78 -4.71 -4.12 18.19
CA ILE A 78 -4.87 -2.77 18.75
C ILE A 78 -4.89 -1.66 17.68
N LEU A 79 -4.32 -1.91 16.50
CA LEU A 79 -4.33 -1.00 15.36
C LEU A 79 -5.63 -1.07 14.55
N ASP A 80 -6.38 -2.16 14.70
CA ASP A 80 -7.66 -2.38 14.01
C ASP A 80 -8.86 -1.94 14.86
N GLN A 81 -8.67 -1.89 16.18
CA GLN A 81 -9.70 -1.44 17.11
C GLN A 81 -9.82 0.07 17.19
N LYS A 82 -11.04 0.56 17.42
CA LYS A 82 -11.32 1.98 17.66
C LYS A 82 -10.44 2.49 18.81
N PRO A 83 -9.61 3.53 18.61
CA PRO A 83 -8.67 3.93 19.64
C PRO A 83 -9.41 4.57 20.82
N PHE A 84 -9.26 3.95 22.00
CA PHE A 84 -9.74 4.50 23.27
C PHE A 84 -8.77 5.50 23.91
N HIS A 85 -7.60 5.69 23.28
CA HIS A 85 -6.52 6.51 23.82
C HIS A 85 -6.49 7.92 23.22
N PRO A 86 -5.97 8.93 23.95
CA PRO A 86 -5.69 10.25 23.39
C PRO A 86 -4.76 10.16 22.18
N TYR A 87 -4.90 11.10 21.23
CA TYR A 87 -4.12 11.13 19.98
C TYR A 87 -2.59 10.98 20.17
N PRO A 88 -1.93 11.66 21.14
CA PRO A 88 -0.50 11.47 21.35
C PRO A 88 -0.11 10.02 21.72
N THR A 89 -0.99 9.30 22.40
CA THR A 89 -0.80 7.89 22.74
C THR A 89 -1.01 7.00 21.52
N GLN A 90 -1.99 7.31 20.67
CA GLN A 90 -2.21 6.58 19.40
C GLN A 90 -0.96 6.62 18.51
N VAL A 91 -0.33 7.79 18.37
CA VAL A 91 0.92 7.94 17.59
C VAL A 91 2.03 7.04 18.16
N LYS A 92 2.19 7.02 19.48
CA LYS A 92 3.19 6.17 20.15
C LYS A 92 2.89 4.67 19.95
N LEU A 93 1.61 4.28 19.97
CA LEU A 93 1.20 2.90 19.72
C LEU A 93 1.54 2.46 18.30
N VAL A 94 1.22 3.27 17.29
CA VAL A 94 1.56 3.00 15.89
C VAL A 94 3.08 2.84 15.74
N LEU A 95 3.87 3.77 16.30
CA LEU A 95 5.33 3.70 16.24
C LEU A 95 5.89 2.45 16.93
N ALA A 96 5.38 2.11 18.12
CA ALA A 96 5.80 0.92 18.85
C ALA A 96 5.49 -0.36 18.06
N CYS A 97 4.29 -0.48 17.48
CA CYS A 97 3.91 -1.60 16.63
C CYS A 97 4.83 -1.71 15.40
N CYS A 98 5.14 -0.60 14.71
CA CYS A 98 6.05 -0.61 13.56
C CYS A 98 7.47 -1.05 13.96
N ILE A 99 8.01 -0.57 15.08
CA ILE A 99 9.36 -0.94 15.55
C ILE A 99 9.41 -2.44 15.85
N ILE A 100 8.43 -2.97 16.59
CA ILE A 100 8.37 -4.39 16.96
C ILE A 100 8.14 -5.24 15.70
N HIS A 101 7.28 -4.81 14.77
CA HIS A 101 7.06 -5.50 13.50
C HIS A 101 8.37 -5.66 12.71
N ASN A 102 9.09 -4.56 12.52
CA ASN A 102 10.36 -4.54 11.78
C ASN A 102 11.42 -5.40 12.47
N TRP A 103 11.46 -5.39 13.81
CA TRP A 103 12.38 -6.23 14.55
C TRP A 103 12.10 -7.73 14.36
N ILE A 104 10.83 -8.13 14.41
CA ILE A 104 10.42 -9.52 14.17
C ILE A 104 10.67 -9.92 12.71
N GLN A 105 10.39 -9.06 11.73
CA GLN A 105 10.69 -9.33 10.32
C GLN A 105 12.18 -9.55 10.07
N GLN A 106 13.05 -8.83 10.79
CA GLN A 106 14.48 -8.91 10.60
C GLN A 106 15.13 -10.13 11.30
N TRP A 107 14.58 -10.57 12.43
CA TRP A 107 15.24 -11.53 13.33
C TRP A 107 14.36 -12.67 13.85
N GLY A 108 13.06 -12.63 13.61
CA GLY A 108 12.08 -13.60 14.09
C GLY A 108 11.64 -14.60 13.02
N VAL A 109 10.75 -15.50 13.41
CA VAL A 109 9.98 -16.35 12.49
C VAL A 109 8.65 -15.65 12.23
N ASP A 110 8.40 -15.24 10.99
CA ASP A 110 7.21 -14.49 10.61
C ASP A 110 6.15 -15.42 9.99
N GLU A 111 4.97 -15.50 10.62
CA GLU A 111 3.81 -16.23 10.10
C GLU A 111 2.81 -15.31 9.37
N PHE A 112 2.92 -14.00 9.57
CA PHE A 112 1.96 -13.00 9.08
C PHE A 112 2.35 -12.40 7.73
N VAL A 113 3.61 -12.53 7.32
CA VAL A 113 4.15 -12.00 6.07
C VAL A 113 4.63 -13.18 5.23
N PRO A 114 3.85 -13.63 4.23
CA PRO A 114 4.28 -14.68 3.32
C PRO A 114 5.47 -14.19 2.49
N GLU A 115 6.46 -15.06 2.25
CA GLU A 115 7.55 -14.76 1.31
C GLU A 115 6.95 -14.51 -0.09
N GLU A 116 7.51 -13.58 -0.87
CA GLU A 116 6.97 -13.20 -2.20
C GLU A 116 6.80 -14.39 -3.15
N LYS A 117 7.61 -15.45 -2.98
CA LYS A 117 7.55 -16.70 -3.75
C LYS A 117 6.30 -17.55 -3.49
N ASP A 118 5.67 -17.38 -2.33
CA ASP A 118 4.53 -18.19 -1.86
C ASP A 118 3.18 -17.49 -2.12
N VAL A 119 3.22 -16.26 -2.65
CA VAL A 119 2.03 -15.42 -2.84
C VAL A 119 1.35 -15.78 -4.15
N THR A 120 0.16 -16.36 -4.05
CA THR A 120 -0.70 -16.55 -5.21
C THR A 120 -1.53 -15.28 -5.48
N PRO A 121 -1.87 -14.97 -6.74
CA PRO A 121 -2.69 -13.80 -7.07
C PRO A 121 -4.02 -13.73 -6.28
N ASP A 122 -4.54 -14.86 -5.85
CA ASP A 122 -5.81 -14.99 -5.12
C ASP A 122 -5.70 -14.61 -3.63
N GLU A 123 -4.52 -14.67 -3.00
CA GLU A 123 -4.31 -14.24 -1.61
C GLU A 123 -4.33 -12.72 -1.45
N VAL A 124 -4.03 -11.99 -2.53
CA VAL A 124 -4.13 -10.53 -2.60
C VAL A 124 -5.58 -10.08 -2.36
N ILE A 125 -6.55 -10.87 -2.83
CA ILE A 125 -7.99 -10.59 -2.81
C ILE A 125 -8.58 -10.73 -1.41
N ASN A 126 -8.05 -11.65 -0.58
CA ASN A 126 -8.61 -11.96 0.75
C ASN A 126 -7.95 -11.18 1.90
N SER A 127 -6.87 -10.44 1.63
CA SER A 127 -6.22 -9.59 2.63
C SER A 127 -6.97 -8.28 2.92
N ASP A 128 -7.97 -7.96 2.09
CA ASP A 128 -8.91 -6.87 2.30
C ASP A 128 -9.84 -7.25 3.46
N HIS A 129 -9.36 -7.04 4.69
CA HIS A 129 -10.20 -7.01 5.88
C HIS A 129 -11.14 -5.81 5.77
N GLY A 130 -12.22 -5.97 5.00
CA GLY A 130 -13.47 -5.24 5.10
C GLY A 130 -13.37 -3.72 5.15
N VAL A 131 -12.34 -3.12 4.56
CA VAL A 131 -12.38 -1.68 4.28
C VAL A 131 -12.94 -1.61 2.88
N GLU A 132 -14.26 -1.43 2.77
CA GLU A 132 -14.89 -1.10 1.50
C GLU A 132 -13.99 -0.08 0.80
N ALA A 133 -13.38 -0.49 -0.32
CA ALA A 133 -12.83 0.44 -1.26
C ALA A 133 -14.00 1.38 -1.53
N PHE A 134 -13.91 2.62 -1.05
CA PHE A 134 -14.82 3.64 -1.50
C PHE A 134 -14.60 3.70 -3.00
N ASP A 135 -15.53 3.09 -3.73
CA ASP A 135 -15.66 3.25 -5.16
C ASP A 135 -15.69 4.75 -5.39
N ASN A 136 -14.56 5.30 -5.84
CA ASN A 136 -14.52 6.66 -6.32
C ASN A 136 -15.22 6.62 -7.68
N GLU A 137 -16.55 6.57 -7.62
CA GLU A 137 -17.42 6.92 -8.75
C GLU A 137 -17.07 8.33 -9.19
N ALA A 138 -16.57 8.44 -10.42
CA ALA A 138 -16.53 9.66 -11.20
C ALA A 138 -16.94 9.34 -12.64
#